data_AF-A0A937U1Y5-F1
#
_entry.id   AF-A0A937U1Y5-F1
#
_cell.length_a   1.000
_cell.length_b   1.000
_cell.length_c   1.000
_cell.angle_alpha   90.00
_cell.angle_beta   90.00
_cell.angle_gamma   90.00
#
_symmetry.space_group_name_H-M   'P 1'
#
loop_
_entity.id
_entity.type
_entity.pdbx_description
1 polymer ?
#
loop_
_entity_poly.entity_id
_entity_poly.type
_entity_poly.pdbx_seq_one_letter_code
_entity_poly.pdbx_strand_id
1 'polypeptide(L)'
;MFAYSTLLRPLFWMVMGLIYALMIAGAPAWAQDLGLKMTWWKWLLAALWYFILSVGLAGGFTLLGEKEPRAGYYSLGLVLIVMIILGVGLWFLLWAV
;
A
#
# COMPACT_ATOMS: atom_id res chain seq x y z
N MET A 1 -21.92 -4.28 9.50
CA MET A 1 -22.18 -5.45 10.39
C MET A 1 -21.05 -6.48 10.42
N PHE A 2 -20.19 -6.61 9.39
CA PHE A 2 -18.99 -7.47 9.45
C PHE A 2 -17.93 -7.05 10.49
N ALA A 3 -17.81 -5.75 10.77
CA ALA A 3 -16.75 -5.17 11.60
C ALA A 3 -16.78 -5.54 13.09
N TYR A 4 -17.83 -6.20 13.58
CA TYR A 4 -18.02 -6.57 15.00
C TYR A 4 -18.09 -8.09 15.25
N SER A 5 -17.86 -8.90 14.22
CA SER A 5 -17.79 -10.35 14.41
C SER A 5 -16.52 -10.71 15.19
N THR A 6 -16.71 -11.54 16.21
CA THR A 6 -15.65 -12.10 17.07
C THR A 6 -14.65 -12.94 16.28
N LEU A 7 -15.02 -13.47 15.11
CA LEU A 7 -14.16 -14.26 14.25
C LEU A 7 -13.61 -13.45 13.06
N LEU A 8 -14.46 -12.67 12.39
CA LEU A 8 -14.07 -12.02 11.13
C LEU A 8 -13.14 -10.82 11.35
N ARG A 9 -13.28 -10.10 12.47
CA ARG A 9 -12.37 -9.00 12.81
C ARG A 9 -10.93 -9.49 13.01
N PRO A 10 -10.63 -10.45 13.91
CA PRO A 10 -9.26 -10.92 14.06
C PRO A 10 -8.74 -11.60 12.80
N LEU A 11 -9.59 -12.35 12.08
CA LEU A 11 -9.19 -12.99 10.82
C LEU A 11 -8.79 -11.96 9.76
N PHE A 12 -9.53 -10.86 9.62
CA PHE A 12 -9.16 -9.75 8.74
C PHE A 12 -7.77 -9.22 9.09
N TRP A 13 -7.50 -8.92 10.36
CA TRP A 13 -6.19 -8.40 10.78
C TRP A 13 -5.05 -9.41 10.61
N MET A 14 -5.31 -10.71 10.82
CA MET A 14 -4.33 -11.77 10.54
C MET A 14 -4.00 -11.84 9.05
N VAL A 15 -5.01 -11.80 8.18
CA VAL A 15 -4.82 -11.82 6.72
C VAL A 15 -4.06 -10.57 6.27
N MET A 16 -4.43 -9.39 6.76
CA MET A 16 -3.70 -8.15 6.48
C MET A 16 -2.25 -8.26 6.93
N GLY A 17 -1.99 -8.69 8.17
CA GLY A 17 -0.62 -8.89 8.67
C GLY A 17 0.19 -9.87 7.84
N LEU A 18 -0.42 -10.97 7.40
CA LEU A 18 0.22 -11.95 6.52
C LEU A 18 0.58 -11.34 5.16
N ILE A 19 -0.32 -10.57 4.56
CA ILE A 19 -0.06 -9.88 3.29
C ILE A 19 1.15 -8.94 3.42
N TYR A 20 1.23 -8.15 4.50
CA TYR A 20 2.37 -7.27 4.74
C TYR A 20 3.66 -8.07 4.97
N ALA A 21 3.61 -9.14 5.77
CA ALA A 21 4.78 -9.98 6.04
C ALA A 21 5.33 -10.60 4.75
N LEU A 22 4.45 -11.14 3.89
CA LEU A 22 4.83 -11.71 2.60
C LEU A 22 5.36 -10.66 1.64
N MET A 23 4.75 -9.47 1.60
CA MET A 23 5.19 -8.37 0.76
C MET A 23 6.58 -7.86 1.19
N ILE A 24 6.84 -7.68 2.49
CA ILE A 24 8.17 -7.28 2.99
C ILE A 24 9.20 -8.38 2.70
N ALA A 25 8.88 -9.64 2.99
CA ALA A 25 9.79 -10.76 2.79
C ALA A 25 10.11 -11.01 1.30
N GLY A 26 9.13 -10.79 0.42
CA GLY A 26 9.27 -10.96 -1.03
C GLY A 26 9.91 -9.78 -1.75
N ALA A 27 9.93 -8.59 -1.13
CA ALA A 27 10.45 -7.39 -1.79
C ALA A 27 11.91 -7.51 -2.26
N PRO A 28 12.87 -8.08 -1.48
CA PRO A 28 14.24 -8.27 -1.95
C PRO A 28 14.35 -9.20 -3.15
N ALA A 29 13.57 -10.30 -3.17
CA ALA A 29 13.54 -11.24 -4.29
C ALA A 29 13.00 -10.55 -5.55
N TRP A 30 11.88 -9.81 -5.42
CA TRP A 30 11.31 -9.01 -6.50
C TRP A 30 12.32 -7.99 -7.07
N ALA A 31 13.07 -7.31 -6.21
CA ALA A 31 14.08 -6.34 -6.65
C ALA A 31 15.24 -7.01 -7.39
N GLN A 32 15.67 -8.19 -6.93
CA GLN A 32 16.72 -8.99 -7.58
C GLN A 32 16.28 -9.51 -8.95
N ASP A 33 15.04 -10.01 -9.07
CA ASP A 33 14.47 -10.50 -10.33
C ASP A 33 14.38 -9.38 -11.38
N LEU A 34 14.17 -8.14 -10.94
CA LEU A 34 14.16 -6.95 -11.80
C LEU A 34 15.55 -6.35 -12.06
N GLY A 35 16.62 -6.90 -11.47
CA GLY A 35 17.98 -6.37 -11.59
C GLY A 35 18.17 -4.99 -10.95
N LEU A 36 17.32 -4.60 -10.00
CA LEU A 36 17.36 -3.28 -9.37
C LEU A 36 18.51 -3.20 -8.35
N LYS A 37 19.34 -2.17 -8.48
CA LYS A 37 20.35 -1.83 -7.47
C LYS A 37 19.72 -1.00 -6.35
N MET A 38 19.10 -1.70 -5.40
CA MET A 38 18.41 -1.07 -4.27
C MET A 38 19.38 -0.64 -3.16
N THR A 39 19.65 0.66 -3.08
CA THR A 39 20.33 1.27 -1.92
C THR A 39 19.35 1.46 -0.76
N TRP A 40 19.86 1.72 0.45
CA TRP A 40 19.01 1.97 1.64
C TRP A 40 17.96 3.06 1.40
N TRP A 41 18.31 4.17 0.74
CA TRP A 41 17.36 5.25 0.45
C TRP A 41 16.30 4.84 -0.58
N LYS A 42 16.66 4.01 -1.58
CA LYS A 42 15.69 3.45 -2.54
C LYS A 42 14.69 2.53 -1.84
N TRP A 43 15.14 1.74 -0.88
CA TRP A 43 14.27 0.94 0.00
C TRP A 43 13.34 1.83 0.83
N LEU A 44 13.88 2.88 1.45
CA LEU A 44 13.08 3.81 2.23
C LEU A 44 11.99 4.49 1.38
N LEU A 45 12.32 4.91 0.16
CA LEU A 45 11.36 5.52 -0.77
C LEU A 45 10.27 4.53 -1.19
N ALA A 46 10.62 3.28 -1.50
CA ALA A 46 9.65 2.24 -1.82
C ALA A 46 8.73 1.92 -0.64
N ALA A 47 9.29 1.82 0.57
CA ALA A 47 8.53 1.62 1.80
C ALA A 47 7.59 2.79 2.09
N LEU A 48 8.06 4.03 1.91
CA LEU A 48 7.25 5.25 2.08
C LEU A 48 6.11 5.31 1.06
N TRP A 49 6.39 4.99 -0.20
CA TRP A 49 5.37 4.91 -1.26
C TRP A 49 4.28 3.89 -0.91
N TYR A 50 4.68 2.69 -0.48
CA TYR A 50 3.75 1.65 -0.07
C TYR A 50 2.98 2.02 1.22
N PHE A 51 3.61 2.72 2.15
CA PHE A 51 2.95 3.23 3.36
C PHE A 51 1.86 4.24 3.03
N ILE A 52 2.12 5.18 2.12
CA ILE A 52 1.10 6.15 1.70
C ILE A 52 -0.07 5.45 1.01
N LEU A 53 0.19 4.47 0.14
CA LEU A 53 -0.85 3.61 -0.44
C LEU A 53 -1.70 2.95 0.65
N SER A 54 -1.05 2.37 1.66
CA SER A 54 -1.71 1.68 2.77
C SER A 54 -2.65 2.59 3.55
N VAL A 55 -2.16 3.78 3.94
CA VAL A 55 -2.95 4.78 4.68
C VAL A 55 -4.08 5.32 3.81
N GLY A 56 -3.82 5.57 2.53
CA GLY A 56 -4.83 6.07 1.60
C GLY A 56 -5.98 5.08 1.37
N LEU A 57 -5.67 3.79 1.22
CA LEU A 57 -6.67 2.73 1.14
C LEU A 57 -7.45 2.60 2.46
N ALA A 58 -6.75 2.55 3.60
CA ALA A 58 -7.39 2.45 4.91
C ALA A 58 -8.35 3.63 5.17
N GLY A 59 -7.91 4.86 4.88
CA GLY A 59 -8.75 6.06 5.01
C GLY A 59 -9.95 6.03 4.08
N GLY A 60 -9.75 5.67 2.80
CA GLY A 60 -10.85 5.61 1.83
C GLY A 60 -11.91 4.57 2.17
N PHE A 61 -11.49 3.37 2.60
CA PHE A 61 -12.42 2.34 3.07
C PHE A 61 -13.09 2.68 4.40
N THR A 62 -12.42 3.45 5.26
CA THR A 62 -13.03 3.96 6.50
C THR A 62 -14.20 4.89 6.19
N LEU A 63 -14.01 5.87 5.30
CA LEU A 63 -15.08 6.80 4.88
C LEU A 63 -16.25 6.07 4.20
N LEU A 64 -15.94 5.07 3.36
CA LEU A 64 -16.97 4.20 2.76
C LEU A 64 -17.78 3.45 3.85
N GLY A 65 -17.12 3.03 4.93
CA GLY A 65 -17.75 2.38 6.08
C GLY A 65 -18.57 3.33 6.96
N GLU A 66 -18.19 4.60 7.04
CA GLU A 66 -18.82 5.64 7.89
C GLU A 66 -20.04 6.31 7.24
N LYS A 67 -20.59 5.72 6.18
CA LYS A 67 -21.73 6.24 5.40
C LYS A 67 -21.43 7.55 4.67
N GLU A 68 -20.16 7.81 4.37
CA GLU A 68 -19.72 8.92 3.52
C GLU A 68 -19.15 8.41 2.18
N PRO A 69 -19.93 7.68 1.36
CA PRO A 69 -19.38 6.98 0.22
C PRO A 69 -18.81 7.92 -0.83
N ARG A 70 -19.40 9.11 -1.00
CA ARG A 70 -18.90 10.12 -1.93
C ARG A 70 -17.50 10.60 -1.55
N ALA A 71 -17.26 10.87 -0.27
CA ALA A 71 -15.94 11.24 0.23
C ALA A 71 -14.93 10.09 0.06
N GLY A 72 -15.35 8.85 0.38
CA GLY A 72 -14.52 7.66 0.19
C GLY A 72 -14.11 7.41 -1.27
N TYR A 73 -15.03 7.55 -2.23
CA TYR A 73 -14.68 7.41 -3.65
C TYR A 73 -13.74 8.52 -4.14
N TYR A 74 -13.95 9.78 -3.72
CA TYR A 74 -13.04 10.86 -4.07
C TYR A 74 -11.65 10.68 -3.44
N SER A 75 -11.58 10.24 -2.18
CA SER A 75 -10.30 9.99 -1.52
C SER A 75 -9.55 8.84 -2.19
N LEU A 76 -10.22 7.74 -2.51
CA LEU A 76 -9.60 6.61 -3.22
C LEU A 76 -9.14 7.02 -4.63
N GLY A 77 -9.94 7.81 -5.35
CA GLY A 77 -9.56 8.34 -6.66
C GLY A 77 -8.33 9.24 -6.58
N LEU A 78 -8.28 10.15 -5.60
CA LEU A 78 -7.12 11.02 -5.38
C LEU A 78 -5.88 10.20 -5.02
N VAL A 79 -6.00 9.28 -4.06
CA VAL A 79 -4.90 8.38 -3.66
C VAL A 79 -4.39 7.63 -4.87
N LEU A 80 -5.27 7.05 -5.71
CA LEU A 80 -4.86 6.35 -6.92
C LEU A 80 -4.04 7.23 -7.86
N ILE A 81 -4.51 8.44 -8.16
CA ILE A 81 -3.80 9.38 -9.05
C ILE A 81 -2.42 9.72 -8.47
N VAL A 82 -2.34 10.07 -7.19
CA VAL A 82 -1.08 10.40 -6.52
C VAL A 82 -0.14 9.18 -6.53
N MET A 83 -0.65 7.98 -6.26
CA MET A 83 0.15 6.75 -6.25
C MET A 83 0.71 6.41 -7.63
N ILE A 84 -0.05 6.65 -8.71
CA ILE A 84 0.43 6.46 -10.09
C ILE A 84 1.58 7.42 -10.38
N ILE A 85 1.41 8.72 -10.08
CA ILE A 85 2.45 9.73 -10.33
C ILE A 85 3.72 9.40 -9.53
N LEU A 86 3.58 9.12 -8.24
CA LEU A 86 4.71 8.75 -7.38
C LEU A 86 5.34 7.42 -7.81
N GLY A 87 4.53 6.45 -8.27
CA GLY A 87 5.00 5.15 -8.72
C GLY A 87 5.84 5.25 -9.99
N VAL A 88 5.42 6.09 -10.95
CA VAL A 88 6.21 6.41 -12.15
C VAL A 88 7.51 7.12 -11.76
N GLY A 89 7.46 8.12 -10.87
CA GLY A 89 8.66 8.81 -10.38
C GLY A 89 9.63 7.86 -9.66
N LEU A 90 9.10 6.97 -8.81
CA LEU A 90 9.88 5.97 -8.11
C LEU A 90 10.51 4.99 -9.09
N TRP A 91 9.78 4.51 -10.10
CA TRP A 91 10.32 3.63 -11.14
C TRP A 91 11.58 4.24 -11.76
N PHE A 92 11.50 5.49 -12.23
CA PHE A 92 12.65 6.17 -12.83
C PHE A 92 13.84 6.26 -11.86
N LEU A 93 13.57 6.55 -10.59
CA LEU A 93 14.60 6.67 -9.57
C LEU A 93 15.24 5.32 -9.21
N LEU A 94 14.46 4.23 -9.20
CA LEU A 94 14.98 2.90 -8.95
C LEU A 94 15.89 2.42 -10.09
N TRP A 95 15.52 2.74 -11.33
CA TRP A 95 16.28 2.42 -12.55
C TRP A 95 17.48 3.33 -12.80
N ALA A 96 17.49 4.56 -12.25
CA ALA A 96 18.67 5.42 -12.29
C ALA A 96 19.83 4.71 -11.55
N VAL A 97 20.92 4.47 -12.29
CA VAL A 97 22.12 3.75 -11.83
C VAL A 97 22.76 4.44 -10.63
#